data_AF-A0A951NUN9-F1
#
_entry.id   AF-A0A951NUN9-F1
#
_cell.length_a   1.000
_cell.length_b   1.000
_cell.length_c   1.000
_cell.angle_alpha   90.00
_cell.angle_beta   90.00
_cell.angle_gamma   90.00
#
_symmetry.space_group_name_H-M   'P 1'
#
loop_
_entity.id
_entity.type
_entity.pdbx_description
1 polymer ?
#
loop_
_entity_poly.entity_id
_entity_poly.type
_entity_poly.pdbx_seq_one_letter_code
_entity_poly.pdbx_strand_id
1 'polypeptide(L)'
;MDFKMLRRFWKVLGTDPKTRQQLDELKPIVHRTALLLVASEILALGEVYPIKMLIDLLSAPKDHQFVGGLTGTRYFAFILVVATLLYFIENIVTALMDVSRNSAAWKLYIIINGHGHRKQFSLGADWHVANSSGKKESLLSKNHKKVDT
;
A
#
# COMPACT_ATOMS: atom_id res chain seq x y z
N MET A 1 3.37 18.92 -1.18
CA MET A 1 4.50 18.99 -0.24
C MET A 1 5.78 18.89 -1.04
N ASP A 2 6.70 19.85 -0.92
CA ASP A 2 7.96 19.85 -1.69
C ASP A 2 8.85 18.67 -1.28
N PHE A 3 9.48 17.98 -2.23
CA PHE A 3 10.40 16.86 -2.00
C PHE A 3 11.55 17.24 -1.04
N LYS A 4 12.01 18.50 -1.10
CA LYS A 4 13.01 19.03 -0.15
C LYS A 4 12.50 19.03 1.29
N MET A 5 11.22 19.33 1.49
CA MET A 5 10.57 19.34 2.79
C MET A 5 10.42 17.91 3.36
N LEU A 6 10.03 16.96 2.51
CA LEU A 6 9.94 15.54 2.87
C LEU A 6 11.31 14.97 3.28
N ARG A 7 12.37 15.28 2.52
CA ARG A 7 13.73 14.82 2.84
C ARG A 7 14.24 15.40 4.17
N ARG A 8 13.95 16.68 4.45
CA ARG A 8 14.28 17.30 5.74
C ARG A 8 13.54 16.62 6.88
N PHE A 9 12.25 16.35 6.70
CA PHE A 9 11.43 15.65 7.69
C PHE A 9 11.98 14.26 8.02
N TRP A 10 12.31 13.46 7.00
CA TRP A 10 12.93 12.15 7.18
C TRP A 10 14.28 12.23 7.90
N LYS A 11 15.11 13.22 7.57
CA LYS A 11 16.38 13.44 8.26
C LYS A 11 16.17 13.74 9.75
N VAL A 12 15.20 14.58 10.07
CA VAL A 12 14.87 14.94 11.47
C VAL A 12 14.35 13.73 12.24
N LEU A 13 13.44 12.94 11.68
CA LEU A 13 12.96 11.71 12.32
C LEU A 13 14.11 10.73 12.62
N GLY A 14 15.07 10.60 11.70
CA GLY A 14 16.24 9.73 11.87
C GLY A 14 17.27 10.20 12.90
N THR A 15 17.19 11.45 13.39
CA THR A 15 18.11 11.94 14.43
C THR A 15 17.76 11.48 15.85
N ASP A 16 16.50 11.14 16.11
CA ASP A 16 16.06 10.64 17.42
C ASP A 16 16.27 9.11 17.50
N PRO A 17 17.09 8.58 18.43
CA PRO A 17 17.39 7.15 18.54
C PRO A 17 16.14 6.28 18.66
N LYS A 18 15.14 6.73 19.44
CA LYS A 18 13.89 5.97 19.63
C LYS A 18 13.06 5.93 18.35
N THR A 19 12.99 7.05 17.64
CA THR A 19 12.27 7.14 16.36
C THR A 19 12.98 6.30 15.29
N ARG A 20 14.32 6.30 15.26
CA ARG A 20 15.11 5.51 14.32
C ARG A 20 14.89 4.01 14.48
N GLN A 21 14.87 3.50 15.71
CA GLN A 21 14.55 2.09 15.96
C GLN A 21 13.17 1.70 15.42
N GLN A 22 12.14 2.53 15.68
CA GLN A 22 10.79 2.27 15.18
C GLN A 22 10.71 2.34 13.64
N LEU A 23 11.50 3.20 13.00
CA LEU A 23 11.62 3.25 11.55
C LEU A 23 12.29 2.00 10.97
N ASP A 24 13.29 1.46 11.65
CA ASP A 24 13.95 0.21 11.24
C ASP A 24 12.98 -0.99 11.33
N GLU A 25 12.11 -1.01 12.35
CA GLU A 25 11.02 -1.99 12.47
C GLU A 25 9.91 -1.82 11.41
N LEU A 26 9.73 -0.60 10.87
CA LEU A 26 8.75 -0.30 9.82
C LEU A 26 9.22 -0.77 8.44
N LYS A 27 10.53 -0.75 8.16
CA LYS A 27 11.12 -1.14 6.87
C LYS A 27 10.60 -2.48 6.31
N PRO A 28 10.61 -3.60 7.05
CA PRO A 28 10.14 -4.88 6.50
C PRO A 28 8.65 -4.85 6.12
N ILE A 29 7.82 -4.07 6.83
CA ILE A 29 6.39 -3.94 6.54
C ILE A 29 6.18 -3.12 5.28
N VAL A 30 6.92 -2.02 5.13
CA VAL A 30 6.89 -1.21 3.90
C VAL A 30 7.37 -2.02 2.70
N HIS A 31 8.44 -2.81 2.86
CA HIS A 31 8.94 -3.67 1.79
C HIS A 31 7.92 -4.74 1.39
N ARG A 32 7.33 -5.44 2.37
CA ARG A 32 6.23 -6.39 2.11
C ARG A 32 5.04 -5.73 1.41
N THR A 33 4.67 -4.52 1.83
CA THR A 33 3.57 -3.76 1.21
C THR A 33 3.90 -3.43 -0.25
N ALA A 34 5.13 -3.00 -0.54
CA ALA A 34 5.57 -2.73 -1.90
C ALA A 34 5.56 -3.99 -2.78
N LEU A 35 6.00 -5.14 -2.25
CA LEU A 35 5.92 -6.41 -2.96
C LEU A 35 4.48 -6.82 -3.26
N LEU A 36 3.58 -6.68 -2.29
CA LEU A 36 2.16 -7.00 -2.47
C LEU A 36 1.49 -6.06 -3.48
N LEU A 37 1.87 -4.78 -3.50
CA LEU A 37 1.39 -3.81 -4.48
C LEU A 37 1.86 -4.16 -5.90
N VAL A 38 3.13 -4.53 -6.07
CA VAL A 38 3.62 -5.01 -7.37
C VAL A 38 2.89 -6.29 -7.79
N ALA A 39 2.67 -7.21 -6.86
CA ALA A 39 1.96 -8.45 -7.13
C ALA A 39 0.50 -8.21 -7.54
N SER A 40 -0.23 -7.30 -6.86
CA SER A 40 -1.61 -6.96 -7.21
C SER A 40 -1.69 -6.33 -8.60
N GLU A 41 -0.76 -5.43 -8.95
CA GLU A 41 -0.72 -4.81 -10.29
C GLU A 41 -0.44 -5.84 -11.39
N ILE A 42 0.46 -6.81 -11.14
CA ILE A 42 0.73 -7.90 -12.10
C ILE A 42 -0.52 -8.78 -12.29
N LEU A 43 -1.25 -9.09 -11.21
CA LEU A 43 -2.47 -9.89 -11.27
C LEU A 43 -3.58 -9.17 -12.02
N ALA A 44 -3.79 -7.89 -11.75
CA ALA A 44 -4.77 -7.05 -12.46
C ALA A 44 -4.47 -6.98 -13.97
N LEU A 45 -3.20 -6.86 -14.36
CA LEU A 45 -2.80 -6.96 -15.77
C LEU A 45 -3.06 -8.37 -16.34
N GLY A 46 -2.94 -9.40 -15.52
CA GLY A 46 -3.24 -10.80 -15.86
C GLY A 46 -4.70 -11.04 -16.21
N GLU A 47 -5.64 -10.32 -15.59
CA GLU A 47 -7.09 -10.47 -15.84
C GLU A 47 -7.50 -10.14 -17.29
N VAL A 48 -6.67 -9.39 -18.01
CA VAL A 48 -6.90 -9.08 -19.44
C VAL A 48 -6.75 -10.33 -20.32
N TYR A 49 -5.94 -11.31 -19.91
CA TYR A 49 -5.64 -12.48 -20.72
C TYR A 49 -6.83 -13.42 -20.92
N PRO A 50 -7.61 -13.80 -19.89
CA PRO A 50 -8.82 -14.59 -20.08
C PRO A 50 -9.81 -13.96 -21.08
N ILE A 51 -9.95 -12.64 -21.06
CA ILE A 51 -10.81 -11.91 -22.01
C ILE A 51 -10.27 -12.06 -23.43
N LYS A 52 -8.96 -11.87 -23.63
CA LYS A 52 -8.32 -12.09 -24.93
C LYS A 52 -8.51 -13.53 -25.41
N MET A 53 -8.29 -14.52 -24.56
CA MET A 53 -8.46 -15.93 -24.90
C MET A 53 -9.89 -16.26 -25.29
N LEU A 54 -10.88 -15.60 -24.67
CA LEU A 54 -12.28 -15.72 -25.05
C LEU A 54 -12.56 -15.12 -26.44
N ILE A 55 -11.99 -13.95 -26.75
CA ILE A 55 -12.11 -13.33 -28.08
C ILE A 55 -11.46 -14.23 -29.15
N ASP A 56 -10.28 -14.78 -28.85
CA ASP A 56 -9.59 -15.72 -29.74
C ASP A 56 -10.43 -16.98 -29.98
N LEU A 57 -11.09 -17.51 -28.94
CA LEU A 57 -12.01 -18.64 -29.07
C LEU A 57 -13.21 -18.32 -29.98
N LEU A 58 -13.82 -17.15 -29.81
CA LEU A 58 -14.98 -16.72 -30.61
C LEU A 58 -14.62 -16.42 -32.07
N SER A 59 -13.38 -16.02 -32.33
CA SER A 59 -12.88 -15.66 -33.65
C SER A 59 -12.29 -16.84 -34.43
N ALA A 60 -12.09 -17.98 -33.77
CA ALA A 60 -11.43 -19.12 -34.38
C ALA A 60 -12.34 -19.94 -35.32
N PRO A 61 -11.79 -20.54 -36.38
CA PRO A 61 -12.48 -21.55 -37.19
C PRO A 61 -12.92 -22.76 -36.34
N LYS A 62 -13.99 -23.44 -36.75
CA LYS A 62 -14.57 -24.60 -36.01
C LYS A 62 -13.59 -25.75 -35.76
N ASP A 63 -12.58 -25.91 -36.63
CA ASP A 63 -11.59 -26.98 -36.56
C ASP A 63 -10.27 -26.53 -35.91
N HIS A 64 -10.23 -25.32 -35.35
CA HIS A 64 -9.04 -24.79 -34.70
C HIS A 64 -8.74 -25.53 -33.40
N GLN A 65 -7.52 -26.05 -33.28
CA GLN A 65 -7.00 -26.59 -32.04
C GLN A 65 -6.30 -25.47 -31.27
N PHE A 66 -6.79 -25.20 -30.06
CA PHE A 66 -6.19 -24.20 -29.19
C PHE A 66 -4.97 -24.78 -28.44
N VAL A 67 -4.26 -23.92 -27.70
CA VAL A 67 -3.08 -24.29 -26.91
C VAL A 67 -3.36 -25.56 -26.10
N GLY A 68 -2.49 -26.56 -26.23
CA GLY A 68 -2.64 -27.86 -25.57
C GLY A 68 -3.57 -28.85 -26.28
N GLY A 69 -3.96 -28.59 -27.54
CA GLY A 69 -4.82 -29.50 -28.33
C GLY A 69 -6.28 -29.50 -27.87
N LEU A 70 -6.70 -28.48 -27.14
CA LEU A 70 -8.05 -28.39 -26.60
C LEU A 70 -9.05 -28.02 -27.69
N THR A 71 -10.20 -28.71 -27.69
CA THR A 71 -11.37 -28.34 -28.49
C THR A 71 -12.07 -27.12 -27.89
N GLY A 72 -12.88 -26.41 -28.68
CA GLY A 72 -13.51 -25.15 -28.26
C GLY A 72 -14.22 -25.19 -26.90
N THR A 73 -15.01 -26.23 -26.62
CA THR A 73 -15.71 -26.38 -25.32
C THR A 73 -14.76 -26.61 -24.15
N ARG A 74 -13.69 -27.41 -24.34
CA ARG A 74 -12.69 -27.66 -23.29
C ARG A 74 -11.82 -26.43 -23.05
N TYR A 75 -11.49 -25.70 -24.11
CA TYR A 75 -10.77 -24.43 -24.02
C TYR A 75 -11.61 -23.35 -23.33
N PHE A 76 -12.92 -23.28 -23.59
CA PHE A 76 -13.83 -22.40 -22.84
C PHE A 76 -13.86 -22.72 -21.34
N ALA A 77 -14.00 -23.99 -20.98
CA ALA A 77 -13.95 -24.41 -19.58
C ALA A 77 -12.60 -24.05 -18.93
N PHE A 78 -11.49 -24.21 -19.66
CA PHE A 78 -10.16 -23.80 -19.22
C PHE A 78 -10.08 -22.28 -18.96
N ILE A 79 -10.60 -21.45 -19.88
CA ILE A 79 -10.66 -19.99 -19.70
C ILE A 79 -11.42 -19.63 -18.42
N LEU A 80 -12.58 -20.25 -18.17
CA LEU A 80 -13.37 -20.00 -16.96
C LEU A 80 -12.62 -20.38 -15.68
N VAL A 81 -11.93 -21.52 -15.68
CA VAL A 81 -11.10 -21.96 -14.55
C VAL A 81 -9.97 -20.97 -14.30
N VAL A 82 -9.24 -20.56 -15.34
CA VAL A 82 -8.14 -19.59 -15.22
C VAL A 82 -8.65 -18.23 -14.72
N ALA A 83 -9.76 -17.73 -15.26
CA ALA A 83 -10.37 -16.47 -14.83
C ALA A 83 -10.78 -16.52 -13.34
N THR A 84 -11.42 -17.62 -12.92
CA THR A 84 -11.85 -17.80 -11.53
C THR A 84 -10.65 -17.88 -10.59
N LEU A 85 -9.60 -18.60 -10.97
CA LEU A 85 -8.37 -18.71 -10.18
C LEU A 85 -7.67 -17.36 -10.05
N LEU A 86 -7.54 -16.61 -11.14
CA LEU A 86 -6.95 -15.27 -11.13
C LEU A 86 -7.72 -14.34 -10.20
N TYR A 87 -9.05 -14.28 -10.35
CA TYR A 87 -9.91 -13.46 -9.50
C TYR A 87 -9.78 -13.82 -8.01
N PHE A 88 -9.75 -15.12 -7.69
CA PHE A 88 -9.62 -15.56 -6.29
C PHE A 88 -8.25 -15.19 -5.71
N ILE A 89 -7.17 -15.41 -6.47
CA ILE A 89 -5.80 -15.07 -6.03
C ILE A 89 -5.65 -13.56 -5.87
N GLU A 90 -6.16 -12.77 -6.80
CA GLU A 90 -6.12 -11.31 -6.73
C GLU A 90 -6.82 -10.80 -5.48
N ASN A 91 -8.03 -11.27 -5.20
CA ASN A 91 -8.75 -10.86 -3.98
C ASN A 91 -7.96 -11.16 -2.70
N ILE A 92 -7.28 -12.31 -2.63
CA ILE A 92 -6.42 -12.64 -1.48
C ILE A 92 -5.24 -11.67 -1.40
N VAL A 93 -4.55 -11.43 -2.52
CA VAL A 93 -3.38 -10.54 -2.55
C VAL A 93 -3.76 -9.11 -2.21
N THR A 94 -4.87 -8.60 -2.75
CA THR A 94 -5.40 -7.26 -2.48
C THR A 94 -5.82 -7.12 -1.02
N ALA A 95 -6.49 -8.12 -0.43
CA ALA A 95 -6.82 -8.10 1.00
C ALA A 95 -5.55 -8.07 1.87
N LEU A 96 -4.54 -8.88 1.56
CA LEU A 96 -3.26 -8.88 2.27
C LEU A 96 -2.52 -7.54 2.10
N MET A 97 -2.57 -6.96 0.90
CA MET A 97 -2.00 -5.66 0.59
C MET A 97 -2.65 -4.58 1.45
N ASP A 98 -3.98 -4.54 1.53
CA ASP A 98 -4.72 -3.53 2.29
C ASP A 98 -4.41 -3.62 3.78
N VAL A 99 -4.36 -4.83 4.36
CA VAL A 99 -3.96 -5.02 5.76
C VAL A 99 -2.53 -4.52 5.99
N SER A 100 -1.58 -4.87 5.10
CA SER A 100 -0.18 -4.46 5.22
C SER A 100 -0.02 -2.94 5.06
N ARG A 101 -0.72 -2.34 4.09
CA ARG A 101 -0.74 -0.89 3.82
C ARG A 101 -1.28 -0.13 5.03
N ASN A 102 -2.42 -0.56 5.56
CA ASN A 102 -3.00 0.06 6.75
C ASN A 102 -2.07 -0.07 7.96
N SER A 103 -1.46 -1.24 8.18
CA SER A 103 -0.48 -1.42 9.25
C SER A 103 0.72 -0.48 9.11
N ALA A 104 1.28 -0.34 7.89
CA ALA A 104 2.38 0.57 7.60
C ALA A 104 1.98 2.03 7.85
N ALA A 105 0.80 2.44 7.38
CA ALA A 105 0.28 3.79 7.56
C ALA A 105 0.07 4.13 9.04
N TRP A 106 -0.56 3.23 9.81
CA TRP A 106 -0.77 3.40 11.25
C TRP A 106 0.53 3.44 12.03
N LYS A 107 1.49 2.56 11.73
CA LYS A 107 2.80 2.59 12.39
C LYS A 107 3.55 3.88 12.07
N LEU A 108 3.56 4.32 10.82
CA LEU A 108 4.18 5.58 10.44
C LEU A 108 3.51 6.76 11.18
N TYR A 109 2.19 6.75 11.30
CA TYR A 109 1.44 7.74 12.08
C TYR A 109 1.86 7.77 13.55
N ILE A 110 1.98 6.61 14.20
CA ILE A 110 2.43 6.49 15.60
C ILE A 110 3.85 7.04 15.76
N ILE A 111 4.76 6.72 14.83
CA ILE A 111 6.16 7.16 14.88
C ILE A 111 6.24 8.69 14.80
N ILE A 112 5.53 9.28 13.84
CA ILE A 112 5.51 10.73 13.63
C ILE A 112 4.95 11.45 14.86
N ASN A 113 3.83 10.99 15.39
CA ASN A 113 3.22 11.59 16.60
C ASN A 113 4.09 11.39 17.83
N GLY A 114 4.63 10.19 18.02
CA GLY A 114 5.54 9.89 19.13
C GLY A 114 6.76 10.81 19.12
N HIS A 115 7.34 11.07 17.94
CA HIS A 115 8.41 12.04 17.79
C HIS A 115 7.96 13.47 18.12
N GLY A 116 6.81 13.90 17.59
CA GLY A 116 6.24 15.22 17.84
C GLY A 116 6.00 15.48 19.33
N HIS A 117 5.40 14.53 20.04
CA HIS A 117 5.20 14.59 21.49
C HIS A 117 6.53 14.66 22.25
N ARG A 118 7.49 13.78 21.94
CA ARG A 118 8.84 13.82 22.57
C ARG A 118 9.50 15.18 22.39
N LYS A 119 9.39 15.78 21.21
CA LYS A 119 9.91 17.13 20.95
C LYS A 119 9.17 18.19 21.76
N GLN A 120 7.84 18.14 21.83
CA GLN A 120 7.08 19.08 22.65
C GLN A 120 7.46 19.00 24.13
N PHE A 121 7.62 17.79 24.68
CA PHE A 121 8.05 17.62 26.08
C PHE A 121 9.48 18.10 26.35
N SER A 122 10.33 18.19 25.31
CA SER A 122 11.70 18.72 25.44
C SER A 122 11.78 20.25 25.39
N LEU A 123 10.66 20.95 25.13
CA LEU A 123 10.63 22.41 25.07
C LEU A 123 10.55 22.98 26.50
N GLY A 124 11.15 24.16 26.69
CA GLY A 124 11.20 24.82 27.99
C GLY A 124 9.83 25.32 28.47
N ALA A 125 9.72 25.59 29.77
CA ALA A 125 8.49 26.08 30.40
C ALA A 125 7.94 27.35 29.72
N ASP A 126 8.82 28.27 29.29
CA ASP A 126 8.43 29.50 28.58
C ASP A 126 7.64 29.22 27.30
N TRP A 127 8.06 28.20 26.54
CA TRP A 127 7.33 27.79 25.34
C TRP A 127 5.96 27.22 25.69
N HIS A 128 5.87 26.45 26.78
CA HIS A 128 4.60 25.89 27.24
C HIS A 128 3.65 26.95 27.77
N VAL A 129 4.13 28.02 28.40
CA VAL A 129 3.31 29.14 28.86
C VAL A 129 2.85 30.00 27.68
N ALA A 130 3.71 30.23 26.68
CA ALA A 130 3.40 31.04 25.51
C ALA A 130 2.42 30.38 24.50
N ASN A 131 2.14 29.08 24.64
CA ASN A 131 1.27 28.36 23.71
C ASN A 131 0.11 27.68 24.46
N SER A 132 -1.13 27.98 24.06
CA SER A 132 -2.32 27.33 24.61
C SER A 132 -2.35 25.83 24.29
N SER A 133 -3.02 25.04 25.12
CA SER A 133 -3.19 23.60 24.91
C SER A 133 -3.79 23.29 23.53
N GLY A 134 -4.79 24.06 23.10
CA GLY A 134 -5.37 23.92 21.75
C GLY A 134 -4.37 24.22 20.62
N LYS A 135 -3.43 25.16 20.81
CA LYS A 135 -2.36 25.43 19.83
C LYS A 135 -1.33 24.29 19.80
N LYS A 136 -1.00 23.71 20.95
CA LYS A 136 -0.08 22.55 21.06
C LYS A 136 -0.67 21.30 20.37
N GLU A 137 -1.94 21.00 20.63
CA GLU A 137 -2.66 19.90 19.97
C GLU A 137 -2.90 20.17 18.49
N SER A 138 -3.20 21.42 18.11
CA SER A 138 -3.34 21.81 16.70
C SER A 138 -2.04 21.57 15.92
N LEU A 139 -0.87 21.81 16.50
CA LEU A 139 0.42 21.55 15.85
C LEU A 139 0.67 20.04 15.62
N LEU A 140 0.14 19.19 16.51
CA LEU A 140 0.21 17.73 16.44
C LEU A 140 -1.00 17.07 15.75
N SER A 141 -2.02 17.82 15.36
CA SER A 141 -3.22 17.26 14.71
C SER A 141 -3.42 17.82 13.30
N LYS A 142 -3.15 19.12 13.08
CA LYS A 142 -3.32 19.76 11.77
C LYS A 142 -2.24 19.39 10.75
N ASN A 143 -1.10 18.85 11.18
CA ASN A 143 -0.08 18.33 10.27
C ASN A 143 -0.37 16.90 9.76
N HIS A 144 -1.47 16.27 10.22
CA HIS A 144 -1.78 14.86 9.97
C HIS A 144 -3.21 14.67 9.44
N LYS A 145 -4.15 15.52 9.86
CA LYS A 145 -5.58 15.43 9.50
C LYS A 145 -5.96 16.01 8.14
N LYS A 146 -5.04 16.59 7.34
CA LYS A 146 -5.31 16.91 5.92
C LYS A 146 -5.17 15.70 4.99
N VAL A 147 -5.57 14.53 5.49
CA VAL A 147 -5.86 13.33 4.71
C VAL A 147 -7.25 12.92 5.18
N ASP A 148 -8.20 13.84 5.02
CA ASP A 148 -9.61 13.51 5.19
C ASP A 148 -10.00 12.66 3.97
N THR A 149 -10.43 11.43 4.26
CA THR A 149 -11.40 10.68 3.44
C THR A 149 -12.64 11.51 3.20
#